data_AF-A0A377K8B6-F1
#
_entry.id   AF-A0A377K8B6-F1
#
_cell.length_a   1.000
_cell.length_b   1.000
_cell.length_c   1.000
_cell.angle_alpha   90.00
_cell.angle_beta   90.00
_cell.angle_gamma   90.00
#
_symmetry.space_group_name_H-M   'P 1'
#
loop_
_entity.id
_entity.type
_entity.pdbx_description
1 polymer ?
#
loop_
_entity_poly.entity_id
_entity_poly.type
_entity_poly.pdbx_seq_one_letter_code
_entity_poly.pdbx_strand_id
1 'polypeptide(L)'
;MNGLENSIATLTVRDDARLELAADFCGLFLMTDNQAALPYASAYKQDEQEIKRLLVEAGMETSGNFNEPADHLAIYLELLSHLHFSLGEGTVPARRIDGLRQKNTDGAAAMVTGICCALPSV
;
A
#
# COMPACT_ATOMS: atom_id res chain seq x y z
N MET A 1 16.01 -0.56 -15.15
CA MET A 1 14.83 -0.55 -16.02
C MET A 1 14.73 -1.97 -16.62
N ASN A 2 13.91 -2.93 -16.18
CA ASN A 2 12.81 -2.98 -15.22
C ASN A 2 12.53 -4.46 -14.85
N GLY A 3 13.07 -4.95 -13.72
CA GLY A 3 12.76 -6.32 -13.26
C GLY A 3 11.25 -6.54 -13.09
N LEU A 4 10.54 -5.51 -12.62
CA LEU A 4 9.09 -5.49 -12.52
C LEU A 4 8.38 -5.65 -13.87
N GLU A 5 8.79 -4.91 -14.89
CA GLU A 5 8.17 -5.03 -16.23
C GLU A 5 8.40 -6.42 -16.84
N ASN A 6 9.58 -7.00 -16.62
CA ASN A 6 9.86 -8.37 -17.05
C ASN A 6 8.96 -9.38 -16.34
N SER A 7 8.77 -9.24 -15.02
CA SER A 7 7.84 -10.09 -14.26
C SER A 7 6.40 -9.94 -14.74
N ILE A 8 5.95 -8.71 -15.01
CA ILE A 8 4.61 -8.44 -15.56
C ILE A 8 4.45 -9.04 -16.96
N ALA A 9 5.45 -8.87 -17.82
CA ALA A 9 5.45 -9.43 -19.17
C ALA A 9 5.43 -10.98 -19.14
N THR A 10 6.13 -11.59 -18.18
CA THR A 10 6.14 -13.04 -18.00
C THR A 10 4.80 -13.56 -17.49
N LEU A 11 4.16 -12.85 -16.55
CA LEU A 11 2.83 -13.21 -16.05
C LEU A 11 1.77 -13.11 -17.15
N THR A 12 1.83 -12.10 -18.02
CA THR A 12 0.80 -11.88 -19.05
C THR A 12 0.77 -12.94 -20.16
N VAL A 13 1.82 -13.74 -20.31
CA VAL A 13 1.89 -14.83 -21.31
C VAL A 13 1.58 -16.22 -20.74
N ARG A 14 1.32 -16.34 -19.43
CA ARG A 14 0.89 -17.60 -18.80
C ARG A 14 -0.61 -17.83 -18.97
N ASP A 15 -1.00 -19.04 -19.36
CA ASP A 15 -2.41 -19.44 -19.49
C ASP A 15 -3.17 -19.39 -18.15
N ASP A 16 -2.47 -19.56 -17.03
CA ASP A 16 -2.98 -19.63 -15.66
C ASP A 16 -2.61 -18.41 -14.81
N ALA A 17 -2.17 -17.31 -15.43
CA ALA A 17 -1.62 -16.12 -14.77
C ALA A 17 -2.47 -15.60 -13.59
N ARG A 18 -3.79 -15.57 -13.73
CA ARG A 18 -4.71 -15.11 -12.69
C ARG A 18 -4.74 -16.06 -11.49
N LEU A 19 -4.73 -17.36 -11.73
CA LEU A 19 -4.78 -18.37 -10.67
C LEU A 19 -3.50 -18.32 -9.84
N GLU A 20 -2.36 -18.14 -10.49
CA GLU A 20 -1.04 -18.10 -9.86
C GLU A 20 -0.84 -16.81 -9.08
N LEU A 21 -1.23 -15.66 -9.66
CA LEU A 21 -1.22 -14.40 -8.93
C LEU A 21 -2.14 -14.45 -7.70
N ALA A 22 -3.30 -15.11 -7.81
CA ALA A 22 -4.19 -15.30 -6.68
C ALA A 22 -3.57 -16.24 -5.63
N ALA A 23 -2.88 -17.31 -6.04
CA ALA A 23 -2.19 -18.22 -5.13
C ALA A 23 -1.04 -17.51 -4.39
N ASP A 24 -0.24 -16.72 -5.10
CA ASP A 24 0.81 -15.88 -4.53
C ASP A 24 0.22 -14.87 -3.55
N PHE A 25 -0.85 -14.16 -3.95
CA PHE A 25 -1.53 -13.21 -3.06
C PHE A 25 -2.04 -13.88 -1.79
N CYS A 26 -2.67 -15.05 -1.91
CA CYS A 26 -3.14 -15.83 -0.76
C CYS A 26 -1.97 -16.21 0.16
N GLY A 27 -0.88 -16.74 -0.40
CA GLY A 27 0.31 -17.14 0.35
C GLY A 27 0.99 -15.98 1.06
N LEU A 28 1.04 -14.81 0.42
CA LEU A 28 1.74 -13.63 0.95
C LEU A 28 0.91 -12.87 1.99
N PHE A 29 -0.40 -12.67 1.76
CA PHE A 29 -1.20 -11.71 2.52
C PHE A 29 -2.34 -12.33 3.33
N LEU A 30 -2.81 -13.54 2.99
CA LEU A 30 -3.98 -14.16 3.64
C LEU A 30 -3.64 -15.32 4.56
N MET A 31 -2.43 -15.88 4.49
CA MET A 31 -2.00 -16.92 5.41
C MET A 31 -1.69 -16.36 6.80
N THR A 32 -1.97 -17.15 7.84
CA THR A 32 -1.83 -16.77 9.26
C THR A 32 -0.54 -17.29 9.89
N ASP A 33 0.40 -17.78 9.09
CA ASP A 33 1.68 -18.24 9.61
C ASP A 33 2.64 -17.06 9.86
N ASN A 34 3.67 -17.31 10.67
CA ASN A 34 4.61 -16.29 11.15
C ASN A 34 5.54 -15.72 10.05
N GLN A 35 5.26 -16.04 8.77
CA GLN A 35 6.01 -15.69 7.57
C GLN A 35 5.15 -14.90 6.56
N ALA A 36 3.87 -14.68 6.85
CA ALA A 36 3.02 -13.87 6.00
C ALA A 36 3.42 -12.38 6.08
N ALA A 37 3.47 -11.73 4.93
CA ALA A 37 3.81 -10.32 4.81
C ALA A 37 2.54 -9.48 4.93
N LEU A 38 1.95 -9.48 6.14
CA LEU A 38 0.65 -8.88 6.42
C LEU A 38 0.58 -7.42 5.93
N PRO A 39 -0.48 -7.03 5.20
CA PRO A 39 -0.55 -5.73 4.55
C PRO A 39 -1.01 -4.61 5.51
N TYR A 40 -0.76 -4.72 6.81
CA TYR A 40 -1.25 -3.77 7.82
C TYR A 40 -0.08 -3.08 8.53
N ALA A 41 -0.16 -1.76 8.71
CA ALA A 41 0.88 -1.00 9.39
C ALA A 41 1.05 -1.46 10.86
N SER A 42 -0.06 -1.78 11.51
CA SER A 42 -0.11 -2.30 12.88
C SER A 42 0.69 -3.60 13.06
N ALA A 43 0.77 -4.46 12.02
CA ALA A 43 1.60 -5.67 12.04
C ALA A 43 3.09 -5.36 12.21
N TYR A 44 3.52 -4.15 11.83
CA TYR A 44 4.90 -3.67 11.90
C TYR A 44 5.10 -2.62 13.00
N LYS A 45 4.24 -2.62 14.03
CA LYS A 45 4.29 -1.71 15.19
C LYS A 45 4.14 -0.23 14.84
N GLN A 46 3.51 0.08 13.69
CA GLN A 46 3.13 1.44 13.35
C GLN A 46 1.79 1.81 13.98
N ASP A 47 1.56 3.11 14.20
CA ASP A 47 0.30 3.62 14.72
C ASP A 47 -0.76 3.69 13.62
N GLU A 48 -1.79 2.84 13.71
CA GLU A 48 -2.96 2.86 12.82
C GLU A 48 -3.67 4.23 12.80
N GLN A 49 -3.55 5.02 13.88
CA GLN A 49 -4.19 6.33 13.93
C GLN A 49 -3.50 7.36 13.03
N GLU A 50 -2.24 7.15 12.65
CA GLU A 50 -1.52 8.09 11.81
C GLU A 50 -2.16 8.21 10.43
N ILE A 51 -2.41 7.07 9.76
CA ILE A 51 -3.05 7.08 8.44
C ILE A 51 -4.49 7.63 8.48
N LYS A 52 -5.23 7.36 9.57
CA LYS A 52 -6.58 7.94 9.76
C LYS A 52 -6.52 9.47 9.82
N ARG A 53 -5.52 10.03 10.53
CA ARG A 53 -5.30 11.48 10.58
C ARG A 53 -4.93 12.03 9.20
N LEU A 54 -4.04 11.35 8.48
CA LEU A 54 -3.61 11.77 7.14
C LEU A 54 -4.77 11.79 6.13
N LEU A 55 -5.65 10.78 6.15
CA LEU A 55 -6.85 10.76 5.32
C LEU A 55 -7.75 11.96 5.60
N VAL A 56 -8.07 12.22 6.87
CA VAL A 56 -8.90 13.36 7.27
C VAL A 56 -8.23 14.69 6.88
N GLU A 57 -6.92 14.83 7.08
CA GLU A 57 -6.17 16.03 6.67
C GLU A 57 -6.16 16.25 5.15
N ALA A 58 -6.26 15.17 4.36
CA ALA A 58 -6.40 15.20 2.91
C ALA A 58 -7.85 15.38 2.43
N GLY A 59 -8.83 15.37 3.34
CA GLY A 59 -10.26 15.42 2.99
C GLY A 59 -10.80 14.11 2.44
N MET A 60 -10.15 12.99 2.77
CA MET A 60 -10.54 11.64 2.37
C MET A 60 -11.08 10.86 3.57
N GLU A 61 -11.87 9.84 3.28
CA GLU A 61 -12.33 8.85 4.25
C GLU A 61 -12.35 7.45 3.62
N THR A 62 -12.26 6.42 4.45
CA THR A 62 -12.42 5.03 3.99
C THR A 62 -13.88 4.77 3.67
N SER A 63 -14.16 4.12 2.54
CA SER A 63 -15.52 3.68 2.20
C SER A 63 -16.01 2.62 3.19
N GLY A 64 -17.29 2.66 3.57
CA GLY A 64 -17.92 1.61 4.37
C GLY A 64 -18.03 0.25 3.64
N ASN A 65 -17.78 0.22 2.33
CA ASN A 65 -17.70 -1.01 1.54
C ASN A 65 -16.28 -1.61 1.52
N PHE A 66 -15.28 -0.90 2.04
CA PHE A 66 -13.92 -1.41 2.21
C PHE A 66 -13.87 -2.20 3.51
N ASN A 67 -13.89 -3.53 3.41
CA ASN A 67 -13.99 -4.42 4.56
C ASN A 67 -12.62 -4.73 5.19
N GLU A 68 -11.74 -3.72 5.22
CA GLU A 68 -10.36 -3.81 5.68
C GLU A 68 -10.04 -2.62 6.61
N PRO A 69 -9.16 -2.80 7.60
CA PRO A 69 -8.63 -1.73 8.44
C PRO A 69 -8.06 -0.54 7.65
N ALA A 70 -8.12 0.66 8.25
CA ALA A 70 -7.62 1.88 7.60
C ALA A 70 -6.09 1.91 7.45
N ASP A 71 -5.36 1.06 8.19
CA ASP A 71 -3.91 0.88 8.06
C ASP A 71 -3.50 -0.18 7.05
N HIS A 72 -4.40 -0.62 6.18
CA HIS A 72 -4.06 -1.50 5.06
C HIS A 72 -3.18 -0.75 4.03
N LEU A 73 -2.15 -1.41 3.47
CA LEU A 73 -1.19 -0.84 2.50
C LEU A 73 -1.88 -0.12 1.33
N ALA A 74 -2.97 -0.71 0.82
CA ALA A 74 -3.78 -0.12 -0.25
C ALA A 74 -4.26 1.31 0.05
N ILE A 75 -4.56 1.64 1.31
CA ILE A 75 -4.98 2.98 1.72
C ILE A 75 -3.83 3.99 1.55
N TYR A 76 -2.61 3.61 1.90
CA TYR A 76 -1.43 4.46 1.72
C TYR A 76 -1.18 4.73 0.22
N LEU A 77 -1.32 3.70 -0.63
CA LEU A 77 -1.17 3.83 -2.08
C LEU A 77 -2.24 4.73 -2.72
N GLU A 78 -3.48 4.59 -2.27
CA GLU A 78 -4.59 5.44 -2.73
C GLU A 78 -4.36 6.90 -2.32
N LEU A 79 -3.97 7.13 -1.06
CA LEU A 79 -3.64 8.48 -0.58
C LEU A 79 -2.46 9.09 -1.36
N LEU A 80 -1.42 8.31 -1.68
CA LEU A 80 -0.31 8.80 -2.53
C LEU A 80 -0.82 9.21 -3.91
N SER A 81 -1.70 8.40 -4.50
CA SER A 81 -2.30 8.67 -5.82
C SER A 81 -3.15 9.94 -5.78
N HIS A 82 -4.03 10.08 -4.80
CA HIS A 82 -4.84 11.28 -4.60
C HIS A 82 -3.98 12.54 -4.45
N LEU A 83 -2.98 12.51 -3.57
CA LEU A 83 -2.10 13.66 -3.34
C LEU A 83 -1.29 14.03 -4.59
N HIS A 84 -0.92 13.04 -5.43
CA HIS A 84 -0.25 13.30 -6.70
C HIS A 84 -1.13 14.06 -7.68
N PHE A 85 -2.41 13.67 -7.82
CA PHE A 85 -3.36 14.37 -8.69
C PHE A 85 -3.78 15.73 -8.14
N SER A 86 -3.98 15.84 -6.82
CA SER A 86 -4.37 17.10 -6.15
C SER A 86 -3.34 18.23 -6.31
N LEU A 87 -2.06 17.92 -6.56
CA LEU A 87 -1.04 18.94 -6.90
C LEU A 87 -1.36 19.66 -8.23
N GLY A 88 -2.04 18.98 -9.16
CA GLY A 88 -2.40 19.53 -10.47
C GLY A 88 -3.67 20.38 -10.47
N GLU A 89 -4.53 20.23 -9.46
CA GLU A 89 -5.88 20.85 -9.43
C GLU A 89 -5.93 22.19 -8.68
N GLY A 90 -4.90 22.55 -7.90
CA GLY A 90 -4.77 23.85 -7.25
C GLY A 90 -5.75 24.12 -6.09
N THR A 91 -6.54 23.13 -5.69
CA THR A 91 -7.56 23.21 -4.63
C THR A 91 -6.96 23.22 -3.21
N VAL A 92 -5.76 22.66 -3.03
CA VAL A 92 -5.03 22.61 -1.75
C VAL A 92 -3.64 23.24 -1.94
N PRO A 93 -3.14 24.07 -1.00
CA PRO A 93 -1.80 24.66 -1.13
C PRO A 93 -0.72 23.59 -1.30
N ALA A 94 0.13 23.71 -2.32
CA ALA A 94 1.17 22.73 -2.66
C ALA A 94 2.02 22.32 -1.44
N ARG A 95 2.43 23.29 -0.60
CA ARG A 95 3.19 23.03 0.65
C ARG A 95 2.50 22.04 1.61
N ARG A 96 1.16 22.05 1.66
CA ARG A 96 0.38 21.17 2.52
C ARG A 96 0.31 19.78 1.90
N ILE A 97 0.13 19.71 0.58
CA ILE A 97 0.16 18.44 -0.15
C ILE A 97 1.54 17.78 -0.02
N ASP A 98 2.64 18.52 -0.16
CA ASP A 98 3.99 17.98 -0.01
C ASP A 98 4.24 17.43 1.40
N GLY A 99 3.75 18.12 2.44
CA GLY A 99 3.82 17.64 3.81
C GLY A 99 3.06 16.33 4.03
N LEU A 100 1.86 16.20 3.45
CA LEU A 100 1.07 14.96 3.51
C LEU A 100 1.72 13.84 2.72
N ARG A 101 2.29 14.15 1.55
CA ARG A 101 3.01 13.16 0.72
C ARG A 101 4.19 12.58 1.46
N GLN A 102 5.02 13.42 2.10
CA GLN A 102 6.18 12.96 2.84
C GLN A 102 5.78 12.01 3.98
N LYS A 103 4.83 12.41 4.82
CA LYS A 103 4.35 11.56 5.92
C LYS A 103 3.79 10.23 5.43
N ASN A 104 3.00 10.26 4.35
CA ASN A 104 2.43 9.06 3.76
C ASN A 104 3.49 8.14 3.15
N THR A 105 4.51 8.70 2.48
CA THR A 105 5.65 7.91 1.98
C THR A 105 6.45 7.29 3.11
N ASP A 106 6.65 8.00 4.23
CA ASP A 106 7.38 7.47 5.39
C ASP A 106 6.62 6.28 6.01
N GLY A 107 5.30 6.43 6.17
CA GLY A 107 4.42 5.37 6.66
C GLY A 107 4.42 4.13 5.75
N ALA A 108 4.27 4.33 4.44
CA ALA A 108 4.30 3.25 3.46
C ALA A 108 5.68 2.57 3.37
N ALA A 109 6.77 3.35 3.41
CA ALA A 109 8.13 2.81 3.34
C ALA A 109 8.45 1.92 4.55
N ALA A 110 8.03 2.33 5.75
CA ALA A 110 8.17 1.50 6.94
C ALA A 110 7.40 0.18 6.83
N MET A 111 6.18 0.21 6.30
CA MET A 111 5.38 -1.00 6.08
C MET A 111 6.02 -1.91 5.03
N VAL A 112 6.43 -1.36 3.88
CA VAL A 112 7.09 -2.12 2.81
C VAL A 112 8.40 -2.75 3.32
N THR A 113 9.15 -2.04 4.15
CA THR A 113 10.35 -2.61 4.79
C THR A 113 9.99 -3.81 5.67
N GLY A 114 8.92 -3.71 6.46
CA GLY A 114 8.40 -4.81 7.27
C GLY A 114 7.97 -6.01 6.43
N ILE A 115 7.22 -5.77 5.35
CA ILE A 115 6.79 -6.79 4.36
C ILE A 115 8.01 -7.49 3.77
N CYS A 116 9.02 -6.75 3.30
CA CYS A 116 10.23 -7.33 2.73
C CYS A 116 11.03 -8.18 3.74
N CYS A 117 11.04 -7.79 5.02
CA CYS A 117 11.70 -8.56 6.08
C CYS A 117 10.92 -9.81 6.52
N ALA A 118 9.60 -9.83 6.31
CA ALA A 118 8.75 -10.98 6.62
C ALA A 118 8.82 -12.08 5.56
N LEU A 119 9.23 -11.73 4.34
CA LEU A 119 9.38 -12.70 3.26
C LEU A 119 10.73 -13.44 3.40
N PRO A 120 10.74 -14.79 3.38
CA PRO A 120 11.99 -15.53 3.26
C PRO A 120 12.71 -15.07 2.00
N SER A 121 14.04 -14.90 2.07
CA SER A 121 14.85 -14.52 0.90
C SER A 121 14.64 -15.54 -0.22
N VAL A 122 13.85 -15.16 -1.22
CA VAL A 122 13.77 -15.83 -2.53
C VAL A 122 14.95 -15.38 -3.37
#